data_AF-A0A959PHG1-F1
#
_entry.id   AF-A0A959PHG1-F1
#
_cell.length_a   1.000
_cell.length_b   1.000
_cell.length_c   1.000
_cell.angle_alpha   90.00
_cell.angle_beta   90.00
_cell.angle_gamma   90.00
#
_symmetry.space_group_name_H-M   'P 1'
#
loop_
_entity.id
_entity.type
_entity.pdbx_description
1 polymer ?
#
loop_
_entity_poly.entity_id
_entity_poly.type
_entity_poly.pdbx_seq_one_letter_code
_entity_poly.pdbx_strand_id
1 'polypeptide(L)'
;MSQAINIKGILLLILVLPSFLVQSWKITLVYVWYYANRDVIAEKFCENLDRPELMCSGKCHIQKIIEQVKNDRDQWKKSARNSVDERSITLIHENENSEKLKKNLPDYVTGCFYYQPPFSVKGAQSVFRPPKSSLLS
;
A
#
# COMPACT_ATOMS: atom_id res chain seq x y z
N MET A 1 -44.03 11.47 -27.10
CA MET A 1 -42.56 11.33 -27.10
C MET A 1 -42.23 9.99 -26.46
N SER A 2 -42.19 8.93 -27.27
CA SER A 2 -41.92 7.58 -26.79
C SER A 2 -40.41 7.45 -26.56
N GLN A 3 -39.99 7.42 -25.29
CA GLN A 3 -38.59 7.20 -24.93
C GLN A 3 -38.28 5.72 -25.18
N ALA A 4 -37.43 5.45 -26.17
CA ALA A 4 -36.90 4.11 -26.38
C ALA A 4 -35.99 3.75 -25.20
N ILE A 5 -36.51 2.94 -24.28
CA ILE A 5 -35.76 2.47 -23.12
C ILE A 5 -34.67 1.52 -23.63
N ASN A 6 -33.40 1.85 -23.40
CA ASN A 6 -32.25 1.03 -23.78
C ASN A 6 -32.14 -0.19 -22.86
N ILE A 7 -32.96 -1.23 -23.13
CA ILE A 7 -33.06 -2.47 -22.33
C ILE A 7 -31.69 -3.13 -22.15
N LYS A 8 -30.83 -3.11 -23.18
CA LYS A 8 -29.46 -3.63 -23.10
C LYS A 8 -28.59 -2.87 -22.09
N GLY A 9 -28.74 -1.55 -22.05
CA GLY A 9 -28.04 -0.70 -21.07
C GLY A 9 -28.53 -0.94 -19.65
N ILE A 10 -29.85 -1.14 -19.46
CA ILE A 10 -30.43 -1.48 -18.16
C ILE A 10 -29.97 -2.87 -17.69
N LEU A 11 -29.93 -3.86 -18.58
CA LEU A 11 -29.42 -5.20 -18.27
C LEU A 11 -27.96 -5.15 -17.80
N LEU A 12 -27.11 -4.38 -18.48
CA LEU A 12 -25.72 -4.18 -18.08
C LEU A 12 -25.61 -3.48 -16.72
N LEU A 13 -26.43 -2.46 -16.48
CA LEU A 13 -26.45 -1.73 -15.20
C LEU A 13 -26.84 -2.64 -14.04
N ILE A 14 -27.86 -3.49 -14.22
CA ILE A 14 -28.31 -4.47 -13.23
C ILE A 14 -27.22 -5.51 -12.93
N LEU A 15 -26.34 -5.83 -13.87
CA LEU A 15 -25.28 -6.82 -13.67
C LEU A 15 -24.04 -6.23 -12.98
N VAL A 16 -23.69 -4.97 -13.31
CA VAL A 16 -22.47 -4.31 -12.81
C VAL A 16 -22.67 -3.69 -11.43
N LEU A 17 -23.81 -3.04 -11.16
CA LEU A 17 -24.08 -2.38 -9.87
C LEU A 17 -24.00 -3.32 -8.65
N PRO A 18 -24.66 -4.49 -8.61
CA PRO A 18 -24.60 -5.36 -7.44
C PRO A 18 -23.20 -5.94 -7.23
N SER A 19 -22.44 -6.20 -8.29
CA SER A 19 -21.06 -6.69 -8.20
C SER A 19 -20.13 -5.71 -7.47
N PHE A 20 -20.38 -4.41 -7.60
CA PHE A 20 -19.66 -3.37 -6.87
C PHE A 20 -20.09 -3.29 -5.39
N LEU A 21 -21.39 -3.42 -5.13
CA LEU A 21 -21.96 -3.34 -3.77
C LEU A 21 -21.55 -4.53 -2.89
N VAL A 22 -21.47 -5.73 -3.46
CA VAL A 22 -21.10 -6.96 -2.73
C VAL A 22 -19.69 -6.87 -2.10
N GLN A 23 -18.76 -6.12 -2.69
CA GLN A 23 -17.41 -5.93 -2.14
C GLN A 23 -17.43 -5.15 -0.80
N SER A 24 -18.41 -4.27 -0.61
CA SER A 24 -18.54 -3.47 0.60
C SER A 24 -19.26 -4.20 1.72
N TRP A 25 -20.10 -5.19 1.42
CA TRP A 25 -21.02 -5.79 2.40
C TRP A 25 -20.53 -7.07 3.07
N LYS A 26 -19.37 -7.62 2.69
CA LYS A 26 -18.86 -8.89 3.24
C LYS A 26 -18.82 -8.93 4.78
N ILE A 27 -18.26 -7.91 5.41
CA ILE A 27 -18.15 -7.83 6.87
C ILE A 27 -19.54 -7.66 7.51
N THR A 28 -20.41 -6.86 6.90
CA THR A 28 -21.79 -6.67 7.37
C THR A 28 -22.56 -7.99 7.36
N LEU A 29 -22.44 -8.78 6.29
CA LEU A 29 -23.09 -10.09 6.18
C LEU A 29 -22.59 -11.06 7.27
N VAL A 30 -21.29 -11.05 7.59
CA VAL A 30 -20.74 -11.85 8.70
C VAL A 30 -21.38 -11.47 10.03
N TYR A 31 -21.54 -10.17 10.31
CA TYR A 31 -22.21 -9.72 11.53
C TYR A 31 -23.70 -10.08 11.55
N VAL A 32 -24.41 -9.91 10.44
CA VAL A 32 -25.83 -10.30 10.34
C VAL A 32 -26.00 -11.79 10.62
N TRP A 33 -25.16 -12.63 10.01
CA TRP A 33 -25.17 -14.08 10.26
C TRP A 33 -24.84 -14.42 11.72
N TYR A 34 -23.89 -13.71 12.33
CA TYR A 34 -23.55 -13.87 13.74
C TYR A 34 -24.73 -13.54 14.66
N TYR A 35 -25.39 -12.41 14.47
CA TYR A 35 -26.52 -12.02 15.31
C TYR A 35 -27.72 -12.96 15.14
N ALA A 36 -27.94 -13.47 13.93
CA ALA A 36 -29.00 -14.45 13.67
C ALA A 36 -28.73 -15.82 14.32
N ASN A 37 -27.47 -16.21 14.55
CA ASN A 37 -27.08 -17.54 15.02
C ASN A 37 -26.20 -17.50 16.29
N ARG A 38 -26.32 -16.43 17.09
CA ARG A 38 -25.38 -16.13 18.17
C ARG A 38 -25.22 -17.27 19.16
N ASP A 39 -26.31 -17.92 19.53
CA ASP A 39 -26.32 -18.99 20.54
C ASP A 39 -25.60 -20.24 20.03
N VAL A 40 -25.89 -20.66 18.79
CA VAL A 40 -25.22 -21.80 18.14
C VAL A 40 -23.72 -21.53 17.98
N ILE A 41 -23.36 -20.30 17.64
CA ILE A 41 -21.95 -19.92 17.47
C ILE A 41 -21.22 -19.91 18.82
N ALA A 42 -21.88 -19.43 19.88
CA ALA A 42 -21.34 -19.43 21.22
C ALA A 42 -21.14 -20.87 21.74
N GLU A 43 -22.06 -21.78 21.47
CA GLU A 43 -21.99 -23.17 21.93
C GLU A 43 -20.94 -23.99 21.17
N LYS A 44 -20.85 -23.84 19.84
CA LYS A 44 -20.04 -24.72 18.99
C LYS A 44 -18.65 -24.19 18.66
N PHE A 45 -18.46 -22.86 18.63
CA PHE A 45 -17.24 -22.24 18.11
C PHE A 45 -16.54 -21.28 19.07
N CYS A 46 -17.15 -20.94 20.21
CA CYS A 46 -16.47 -20.13 21.21
C CYS A 46 -15.36 -20.95 21.88
N GLU A 47 -14.22 -20.33 22.15
CA GLU A 47 -13.14 -20.98 22.91
C GLU A 47 -13.24 -20.71 24.42
N ASN A 48 -14.00 -19.67 24.81
CA ASN A 48 -14.16 -19.23 26.20
C ASN A 48 -15.50 -19.71 26.80
N LEU A 49 -15.87 -20.98 26.61
CA LEU A 49 -17.09 -21.53 27.25
C LEU A 49 -16.90 -21.71 28.76
N ASP A 50 -15.66 -21.97 29.18
CA ASP A 50 -15.24 -22.15 30.57
C ASP A 50 -15.18 -20.85 31.37
N ARG A 51 -15.26 -19.68 30.70
CA ARG A 51 -15.13 -18.34 31.29
C ARG A 51 -16.31 -17.44 30.95
N PRO A 52 -17.51 -17.71 31.51
CA PRO A 52 -18.71 -16.92 31.26
C PRO A 52 -18.58 -15.45 31.70
N GLU A 53 -17.68 -15.15 32.64
CA GLU A 53 -17.38 -13.79 33.12
C GLU A 53 -16.85 -12.87 32.01
N LEU A 54 -16.28 -13.43 30.93
CA LEU A 54 -15.74 -12.65 29.81
C LEU A 54 -16.80 -12.16 28.82
N MET A 55 -18.07 -12.60 28.95
CA MET A 55 -19.18 -12.21 28.06
C MET A 55 -18.82 -12.29 26.56
N CYS A 56 -18.06 -13.33 26.18
CA CYS A 56 -17.55 -13.52 24.83
C CYS A 56 -18.68 -13.86 23.85
N SER A 57 -19.52 -14.87 24.17
CA SER A 57 -20.64 -15.32 23.32
C SER A 57 -20.25 -15.50 21.85
N GLY A 58 -19.13 -16.15 21.56
CA GLY A 58 -18.68 -16.41 20.18
C GLY A 58 -17.99 -15.25 19.46
N LYS A 59 -17.76 -14.10 20.11
CA LYS A 59 -17.04 -12.94 19.51
C LYS A 59 -15.62 -13.31 19.05
N CYS A 60 -14.92 -14.19 19.76
CA CYS A 60 -13.59 -14.68 19.40
C CYS A 60 -13.56 -15.31 17.99
N HIS A 61 -14.58 -16.11 17.66
CA HIS A 61 -14.70 -16.75 16.36
C HIS A 61 -14.96 -15.74 15.23
N ILE A 62 -15.84 -14.76 15.49
CA ILE A 62 -16.16 -13.70 14.53
C ILE A 62 -14.95 -12.82 14.24
N GLN A 63 -14.14 -12.51 15.25
CA GLN A 63 -12.89 -11.77 15.05
C GLN A 63 -11.93 -12.49 14.12
N LYS A 64 -11.75 -13.81 14.28
CA LYS A 64 -10.92 -14.64 13.39
C LYS A 64 -11.42 -14.60 11.94
N ILE A 65 -12.72 -14.72 11.72
CA ILE A 65 -13.31 -14.63 10.36
C ILE A 65 -13.08 -13.24 9.75
N ILE A 66 -13.27 -12.17 10.53
CA ILE A 66 -13.07 -10.80 10.03
C ILE A 66 -11.60 -10.56 9.65
N GLU A 67 -10.66 -11.10 10.43
CA GLU A 67 -9.23 -10.99 10.15
C GLU A 67 -8.85 -11.72 8.86
N GLN A 68 -9.39 -12.92 8.61
CA GLN A 68 -9.24 -13.62 7.34
C GLN A 68 -9.76 -12.78 6.16
N VAL A 69 -10.97 -12.22 6.27
CA VAL A 69 -11.55 -11.37 5.21
C VAL A 69 -10.71 -10.10 4.95
N LYS A 70 -10.05 -9.54 5.97
CA LYS A 70 -9.12 -8.41 5.81
C LYS A 70 -7.82 -8.84 5.15
N ASN A 71 -7.26 -9.98 5.53
CA ASN A 71 -6.03 -10.50 4.97
C ASN A 71 -6.17 -10.83 3.47
N ASP A 72 -7.31 -11.40 3.05
CA ASP A 72 -7.62 -11.65 1.64
C ASP A 72 -7.65 -10.34 0.83
N ARG A 73 -8.23 -9.28 1.40
CA ARG A 73 -8.26 -7.95 0.78
C ARG A 73 -6.84 -7.39 0.62
N ASP A 74 -5.99 -7.57 1.61
CA ASP A 74 -4.64 -7.02 1.59
C ASP A 74 -3.68 -7.85 0.72
N GLN A 75 -3.87 -9.17 0.62
CA GLN A 75 -3.18 -9.99 -0.37
C GLN A 75 -3.54 -9.57 -1.80
N TRP A 76 -4.83 -9.36 -2.09
CA TRP A 76 -5.27 -8.85 -3.40
C TRP A 76 -4.66 -7.48 -3.74
N LYS A 77 -4.56 -6.57 -2.76
CA LYS A 77 -3.89 -5.28 -2.94
C LYS A 77 -2.39 -5.43 -3.19
N LYS A 78 -1.71 -6.38 -2.53
CA LYS A 78 -0.28 -6.64 -2.73
C LYS A 78 -0.01 -7.24 -4.11
N SER A 79 -0.83 -8.18 -4.58
CA SER A 79 -0.72 -8.71 -5.95
C SER A 79 -0.95 -7.65 -7.02
N ALA A 80 -1.88 -6.70 -6.79
CA ALA A 80 -2.10 -5.57 -7.69
C ALA A 80 -0.99 -4.50 -7.63
N ARG A 81 -0.21 -4.46 -6.55
CA ARG A 81 0.92 -3.52 -6.38
C ARG A 81 2.22 -4.08 -6.95
N ASN A 82 2.43 -5.39 -6.84
CA ASN A 82 3.60 -6.08 -7.42
C ASN A 82 3.61 -6.10 -8.96
N SER A 83 2.52 -5.71 -9.62
CA SER A 83 2.47 -5.47 -11.07
C SER A 83 2.87 -4.04 -11.48
N VAL A 84 3.14 -3.15 -10.52
CA VAL A 84 3.81 -1.87 -10.79
C VAL A 84 5.30 -2.11 -10.57
N ASP A 85 5.97 -2.44 -11.66
CA ASP A 85 7.42 -2.49 -11.81
C ASP A 85 8.06 -1.37 -10.96
N GLU A 86 8.84 -1.78 -9.96
CA GLU A 86 9.66 -0.88 -9.17
C GLU A 86 10.71 -0.31 -10.12
N ARG A 87 10.36 0.77 -10.83
CA ARG A 87 11.32 1.54 -11.61
C ARG A 87 12.27 2.20 -10.62
N SER A 88 13.31 1.47 -10.23
CA SER A 88 14.52 2.08 -9.72
C SER A 88 14.98 3.05 -10.80
N ILE A 89 14.93 4.35 -10.51
CA ILE A 89 15.52 5.36 -11.38
C ILE A 89 17.03 5.13 -11.31
N THR A 90 17.56 4.28 -12.20
CA THR A 90 18.99 4.21 -12.45
C THR A 90 19.34 5.50 -13.17
N LEU A 91 19.89 6.46 -12.43
CA LEU A 91 20.51 7.65 -13.00
C LEU A 91 21.79 7.18 -13.72
N ILE A 92 21.66 6.78 -14.98
CA ILE A 92 22.81 6.56 -15.84
C ILE A 92 23.33 7.94 -16.21
N HIS A 93 24.45 8.35 -15.61
CA HIS A 93 25.21 9.49 -16.08
C HIS A 93 26.07 9.02 -17.25
N GLU A 94 25.57 9.16 -18.46
CA GLU A 94 26.30 8.89 -19.69
C GLU A 94 27.42 9.94 -19.83
N ASN A 95 28.67 9.53 -19.65
CA ASN A 95 29.81 10.36 -20.01
C ASN A 95 30.13 10.13 -21.48
N GLU A 96 29.50 10.93 -22.35
CA GLU A 96 29.95 10.99 -23.73
C GLU A 96 31.44 11.39 -23.76
N ASN A 97 32.20 10.65 -24.58
CA ASN A 97 33.58 10.89 -25.02
C ASN A 97 34.68 10.10 -24.29
N SER A 98 34.68 8.79 -24.51
CA SER A 98 35.92 8.05 -24.63
C SER A 98 36.46 8.14 -26.06
N GLU A 99 37.15 9.22 -26.39
CA GLU A 99 38.16 9.21 -27.46
C GLU A 99 39.51 9.61 -26.88
N LYS A 100 40.37 8.60 -26.69
CA LYS A 100 41.78 8.84 -26.41
C LYS A 100 42.44 9.44 -27.65
N LEU A 101 42.66 10.75 -27.66
CA LEU A 101 43.71 11.35 -28.48
C LEU A 101 44.55 12.30 -27.63
N LYS A 102 45.77 11.84 -27.32
CA LYS A 102 46.83 12.62 -26.65
C LYS A 102 46.99 13.99 -27.31
N LYS A 103 47.02 15.07 -26.52
CA LYS A 103 47.80 16.29 -26.78
C LYS A 103 47.86 17.17 -25.51
N ASN A 104 49.05 17.16 -24.89
CA ASN A 104 49.68 18.14 -23.99
C ASN A 104 48.78 18.89 -23.00
N LEU A 105 48.84 18.48 -21.72
CA LEU A 105 48.31 19.23 -20.58
C LEU A 105 49.13 20.50 -20.32
N PRO A 106 48.47 21.63 -20.02
CA PRO A 106 48.98 22.60 -19.05
C PRO A 106 48.05 22.69 -17.83
N ASP A 107 48.71 22.77 -16.67
CA ASP A 107 48.31 23.07 -15.29
C ASP A 107 46.87 22.83 -14.78
N TYR A 108 46.84 22.00 -13.74
CA TYR A 108 45.76 21.66 -12.83
C TYR A 108 44.85 22.83 -12.45
N VAL A 109 43.57 22.72 -12.81
CA VAL A 109 42.47 23.39 -12.09
C VAL A 109 41.51 22.29 -11.63
N THR A 110 41.61 21.89 -10.36
CA THR A 110 40.54 21.11 -9.73
C THR A 110 39.34 22.04 -9.52
N GLY A 111 38.48 22.09 -10.52
CA GLY A 111 37.12 22.61 -10.36
C GLY A 111 36.32 21.61 -9.56
N CYS A 112 36.20 21.81 -8.25
CA CYS A 112 35.21 21.11 -7.45
C CYS A 112 33.81 21.56 -7.93
N PHE A 113 33.07 20.67 -8.59
CA PHE A 113 31.66 20.88 -8.87
C PHE A 113 30.88 20.76 -7.56
N TYR A 114 30.62 21.90 -6.90
CA TYR A 114 29.67 21.94 -5.80
C TYR A 114 28.26 22.21 -6.34
N TYR A 115 27.31 21.36 -5.94
CA TYR A 115 25.89 21.61 -6.16
C TYR A 115 25.46 22.83 -5.35
N GLN A 116 25.09 23.92 -6.01
CA GLN A 116 24.39 25.03 -5.38
C GLN A 116 22.87 24.79 -5.49
N PRO A 117 22.17 24.48 -4.39
CA PRO A 117 20.72 24.37 -4.41
C PRO A 117 20.10 25.71 -4.81
N PRO A 118 19.01 25.72 -5.60
CA PRO A 118 18.32 26.95 -6.02
C PRO A 118 17.53 27.62 -4.89
N PHE A 119 17.68 27.15 -3.64
CA PHE A 119 17.00 27.68 -2.46
C PHE A 119 18.00 28.02 -1.36
N SER A 120 17.75 29.14 -0.67
CA SER A 120 18.50 29.53 0.51
C SER A 120 18.02 28.69 1.69
N VAL A 121 18.87 27.81 2.22
CA VAL A 121 18.62 27.10 3.48
C VAL A 121 18.75 28.09 4.64
N LYS A 122 17.76 28.96 4.81
CA LYS A 122 17.61 29.76 6.03
C LYS A 122 17.07 28.82 7.12
N GLY A 123 17.98 28.23 7.88
CA GLY A 123 17.64 27.39 9.03
C GLY A 123 18.22 25.99 8.98
N ALA A 124 19.53 25.85 8.76
CA ALA A 124 20.23 24.64 9.17
C ALA A 124 20.42 24.64 10.70
N GLN A 125 19.32 24.57 11.46
CA GLN A 125 19.40 24.06 12.83
C GLN A 125 19.37 22.54 12.74
N SER A 126 20.55 21.96 12.55
CA SER A 126 20.77 20.53 12.39
C SER A 126 20.45 19.80 13.72
N VAL A 127 19.21 19.37 13.92
CA VAL A 127 18.86 18.43 15.01
C VAL A 127 19.45 17.04 14.70
N PHE A 128 19.61 16.71 13.43
CA PHE A 128 20.33 15.52 12.98
C PHE A 128 21.72 15.90 12.46
N ARG A 129 22.75 15.31 13.06
CA ARG A 129 24.12 15.32 12.55
C ARG A 129 24.44 13.92 12.04
N PRO A 130 24.82 13.73 10.77
CA PRO A 130 25.37 12.45 10.34
C PRO A 130 26.66 12.14 11.12
N PRO A 131 26.98 10.85 11.36
CA PRO A 131 28.21 10.47 12.02
C PRO A 131 29.42 11.01 11.24
N LYS A 132 30.37 11.63 11.95
CA LYS A 132 31.60 12.13 11.33
C LYS A 132 32.38 10.95 10.75
N SER A 133 32.57 10.93 9.44
CA SER A 133 33.45 9.96 8.78
C SER A 133 34.89 10.20 9.23
N SER A 134 35.53 9.18 9.78
CA SER A 134 36.86 9.21 10.40
C SER A 134 38.04 9.27 9.42
N LEU A 135 37.88 9.90 8.25
CA LEU A 135 38.89 9.91 7.18
C LEU A 135 39.58 11.27 6.97
N LEU A 136 39.74 12.05 8.03
CA LEU A 136 40.60 13.25 8.02
C LEU A 136 41.41 13.29 9.33
N SER A 137 42.55 12.61 9.29
CA SER A 137 43.72 12.84 10.16
C SER A 137 44.82 13.49 9.33
#